data_AF-A0A2N5KGC7-F1
#
_entry.id   AF-A0A2N5KGC7-F1
#
_cell.length_a   1.000
_cell.length_b   1.000
_cell.length_c   1.000
_cell.angle_alpha   90.00
_cell.angle_beta   90.00
_cell.angle_gamma   90.00
#
_symmetry.space_group_name_H-M   'P 1'
#
loop_
_entity.id
_entity.type
_entity.pdbx_description
1 polymer ?
#
loop_
_entity_poly.entity_id
_entity_poly.type
_entity_poly.pdbx_seq_one_letter_code
_entity_poly.pdbx_strand_id
1 'polypeptide(L)'
;SWKQYETVVRLHIKPALGKLKLDRVTALHVQTLYREKLDSGLSARRVIYIHVTLHKALKQAVRWSLIPRNVVDAAEPPKATKKEINPLDEEQVRRLMEAVRGNRLEALYVLAVNTGMRQGELLGLQWKDVDLDSGTLRVNRTIFGGVVSPPKTAKSRRSIKLSRAALAALKIHEKTSEWVFSTGSGKPINCTNLIKQSWRPLLKEAGLPHKRFHDLRHTCATLLLTKGVHPKVVQELLGHSSISITLDTYSHVLPNMQEKAVAAMDEIFE
;
A
#
# COMPACT_ATOMS: atom_id res chain seq x y z
N SER A 1 -10.59 6.73 5.22
CA SER A 1 -11.93 6.66 4.59
C SER A 1 -12.97 7.18 5.58
N TRP A 2 -14.23 7.42 5.18
CA TRP A 2 -15.31 7.80 6.11
C TRP A 2 -15.39 6.86 7.32
N LYS A 3 -15.33 5.53 7.08
CA LYS A 3 -15.28 4.51 8.15
C LYS A 3 -14.16 4.76 9.17
N GLN A 4 -12.96 5.12 8.72
CA GLN A 4 -11.84 5.39 9.63
C GLN A 4 -12.07 6.66 10.47
N TYR A 5 -12.65 7.71 9.89
CA TYR A 5 -13.01 8.92 10.62
C TYR A 5 -14.11 8.64 11.64
N GLU A 6 -15.19 7.98 11.21
CA GLU A 6 -16.28 7.53 12.08
C GLU A 6 -15.75 6.72 13.27
N THR A 7 -14.89 5.75 13.02
CA THR A 7 -14.36 4.88 14.07
C THR A 7 -13.49 5.65 15.07
N VAL A 8 -12.67 6.60 14.59
CA VAL A 8 -11.90 7.48 15.47
C VAL A 8 -12.82 8.34 16.33
N VAL A 9 -13.85 8.93 15.73
CA VAL A 9 -14.79 9.80 16.43
C VAL A 9 -15.55 9.01 17.49
N ARG A 10 -16.15 7.88 17.11
CA ARG A 10 -17.00 7.07 17.99
C ARG A 10 -16.22 6.40 19.12
N LEU A 11 -15.04 5.84 18.83
CA LEU A 11 -14.30 5.02 19.81
C LEU A 11 -13.28 5.81 20.63
N HIS A 12 -12.83 6.98 20.19
CA HIS A 12 -11.73 7.69 20.84
C HIS A 12 -12.07 9.12 21.21
N ILE A 13 -12.58 9.92 20.26
CA ILE A 13 -12.82 11.36 20.50
C ILE A 13 -14.07 11.55 21.37
N LYS A 14 -15.21 10.98 20.98
CA LYS A 14 -16.48 11.16 21.70
C LYS A 14 -16.44 10.63 23.14
N PRO A 15 -15.84 9.47 23.45
CA PRO A 15 -15.74 9.00 24.83
C PRO A 15 -14.91 9.91 25.74
N ALA A 16 -13.85 10.52 25.22
CA ALA A 16 -12.96 11.36 26.02
C ALA A 16 -13.41 12.82 26.11
N LEU A 17 -13.86 13.40 25.00
CA LEU A 17 -14.14 14.84 24.89
C LEU A 17 -15.61 15.17 24.64
N GLY A 18 -16.44 14.18 24.28
CA GLY A 18 -17.80 14.41 23.80
C GLY A 18 -18.80 14.89 24.86
N LYS A 19 -18.44 14.85 26.15
CA LYS A 19 -19.24 15.42 27.24
C LYS A 19 -18.92 16.89 27.50
N LEU A 20 -17.79 17.38 27.00
CA LEU A 20 -17.37 18.76 27.19
C LEU A 20 -18.06 19.67 26.18
N LYS A 21 -18.42 20.88 26.61
CA LYS A 21 -18.82 21.93 25.68
C LYS A 21 -17.62 22.31 24.81
N LEU A 22 -17.90 22.69 23.56
CA LEU A 22 -16.88 22.96 22.55
C LEU A 22 -15.88 24.06 22.99
N ASP A 23 -16.37 25.11 23.65
CA ASP A 23 -15.60 26.23 24.21
C ASP A 23 -14.80 25.87 25.46
N ARG A 24 -15.06 24.71 26.07
CA ARG A 24 -14.37 24.20 27.26
C ARG A 24 -13.32 23.12 26.96
N VAL A 25 -13.16 22.73 25.69
CA VAL A 25 -12.08 21.81 25.30
C VAL A 25 -10.76 22.56 25.37
N THR A 26 -9.79 22.03 26.12
CA THR A 26 -8.45 22.62 26.29
C THR A 26 -7.38 21.76 25.63
N ALA A 27 -6.20 22.32 25.39
CA ALA A 27 -5.06 21.56 24.90
C ALA A 27 -4.67 20.41 25.86
N LEU A 28 -4.82 20.62 27.17
CA LEU A 28 -4.55 19.59 28.18
C LEU A 28 -5.50 18.40 28.05
N HIS A 29 -6.80 18.61 27.81
CA HIS A 29 -7.73 17.51 27.55
C HIS A 29 -7.32 16.68 26.32
N VAL A 30 -6.82 17.35 25.29
CA VAL A 30 -6.32 16.69 24.07
C VAL A 30 -5.04 15.90 24.36
N GLN A 31 -4.12 16.46 25.14
CA GLN A 31 -2.87 15.79 25.53
C GLN A 31 -3.15 14.56 26.40
N THR A 32 -4.08 14.66 27.36
CA THR A 32 -4.53 13.54 28.18
C THR A 32 -5.12 12.43 27.33
N LEU A 33 -5.98 12.76 26.35
CA LEU A 33 -6.49 11.78 25.39
C LEU A 33 -5.35 11.07 24.65
N TYR A 34 -4.30 11.77 24.22
CA TYR A 34 -3.19 11.12 23.52
C TYR A 34 -2.43 10.15 24.42
N ARG A 35 -2.13 10.57 25.65
CA ARG A 35 -1.46 9.74 26.65
C ARG A 35 -2.26 8.49 26.97
N GLU A 36 -3.54 8.64 27.32
CA GLU A 36 -4.42 7.50 27.63
C GLU A 36 -4.50 6.49 26.48
N LYS A 37 -4.51 6.93 25.21
CA LYS A 37 -4.52 6.00 24.08
C LYS A 37 -3.17 5.31 23.90
N LEU A 38 -2.06 6.00 24.09
CA LEU A 38 -0.75 5.35 24.08
C LEU A 38 -0.65 4.29 25.19
N ASP A 39 -1.08 4.64 26.39
CA ASP A 39 -1.06 3.76 27.57
C ASP A 39 -2.01 2.56 27.37
N SER A 40 -3.11 2.73 26.66
CA SER A 40 -4.00 1.64 26.26
C SER A 40 -3.45 0.77 25.09
N GLY A 41 -2.20 0.97 24.68
CA GLY A 41 -1.53 0.20 23.63
C GLY A 41 -1.87 0.62 22.19
N LEU A 42 -2.53 1.76 21.97
CA LEU A 42 -2.73 2.26 20.59
C LEU A 42 -1.40 2.74 20.01
N SER A 43 -1.09 2.34 18.78
CA SER A 43 0.11 2.81 18.09
C SER A 43 0.14 4.34 17.95
N ALA A 44 1.34 4.94 17.98
CA ALA A 44 1.54 6.38 17.73
C ALA A 44 0.87 6.85 16.43
N ARG A 45 0.93 6.03 15.35
CA ARG A 45 0.25 6.31 14.08
C ARG A 45 -1.26 6.49 14.24
N ARG A 46 -1.90 5.68 15.10
CA ARG A 46 -3.33 5.78 15.36
C ARG A 46 -3.66 7.03 16.15
N VAL A 47 -2.84 7.39 17.13
CA VAL A 47 -2.97 8.64 17.90
C VAL A 47 -2.79 9.88 17.03
N ILE A 48 -1.81 9.89 16.12
CA ILE A 48 -1.67 10.94 15.09
C ILE A 48 -2.93 11.04 14.23
N TYR A 49 -3.55 9.90 13.87
CA TYR A 49 -4.79 9.92 13.10
C TYR A 49 -5.98 10.49 13.91
N ILE A 50 -6.01 10.26 15.23
CA ILE A 50 -6.94 10.93 16.16
C ILE A 50 -6.68 12.45 16.15
N HIS A 51 -5.43 12.87 16.31
CA HIS A 51 -5.01 14.27 16.26
C HIS A 51 -5.48 14.96 14.98
N VAL A 52 -5.15 14.42 13.80
CA VAL A 52 -5.53 15.00 12.50
C VAL A 52 -7.05 15.07 12.34
N THR A 53 -7.79 14.07 12.83
CA THR A 53 -9.26 14.06 12.75
C THR A 53 -9.86 15.16 13.62
N LEU A 54 -9.40 15.27 14.86
CA LEU A 54 -9.87 16.30 15.81
C LEU A 54 -9.48 17.70 15.35
N HIS A 55 -8.23 17.88 14.90
CA HIS A 55 -7.74 19.14 14.35
C HIS A 55 -8.62 19.63 13.21
N LYS A 56 -8.97 18.74 12.26
CA LYS A 56 -9.85 19.10 11.14
C LYS A 56 -11.23 19.54 11.60
N ALA A 57 -11.82 18.87 12.59
CA ALA A 57 -13.13 19.22 13.13
C ALA A 57 -13.11 20.60 13.81
N LEU A 58 -12.12 20.85 14.69
CA LEU A 58 -12.00 22.13 15.40
C LEU A 58 -11.57 23.28 14.49
N LYS A 59 -10.77 23.00 13.45
CA LYS A 59 -10.49 23.98 12.39
C LYS A 59 -11.77 24.42 11.67
N GLN A 60 -12.73 23.52 11.48
CA GLN A 60 -14.03 23.89 10.93
C GLN A 60 -14.85 24.73 11.91
N ALA A 61 -14.81 24.43 13.20
CA ALA A 61 -15.46 25.24 14.23
C ALA A 61 -14.90 26.66 14.30
N VAL A 62 -13.58 26.84 14.16
CA VAL A 62 -12.95 28.16 14.04
C VAL A 62 -13.45 28.91 12.80
N ARG A 63 -13.52 28.24 11.64
CA ARG A 63 -14.04 28.86 10.40
C ARG A 63 -15.49 29.33 10.52
N TRP A 64 -16.29 28.63 11.32
CA TRP A 64 -17.67 29.01 11.63
C TRP A 64 -17.77 29.96 12.81
N SER A 65 -16.64 30.46 13.33
CA SER A 65 -16.58 31.36 14.48
C SER A 65 -17.24 30.81 15.75
N LEU A 66 -17.33 29.49 15.89
CA LEU A 66 -17.87 28.84 17.10
C LEU A 66 -16.87 28.85 18.25
N ILE A 67 -15.57 28.89 17.93
CA ILE A 67 -14.46 29.03 18.88
C ILE A 67 -13.39 29.94 18.26
N PRO A 68 -12.64 30.70 19.07
CA PRO A 68 -11.67 31.67 18.57
C PRO A 68 -10.38 31.03 18.03
N ARG A 69 -10.03 29.81 18.47
CA ARG A 69 -8.80 29.11 18.07
C ARG A 69 -8.95 27.60 18.13
N ASN A 70 -8.10 26.90 17.41
CA ASN A 70 -8.04 25.45 17.45
C ASN A 70 -7.08 24.99 18.55
N VAL A 71 -7.61 24.46 19.64
CA VAL A 71 -6.79 24.05 20.80
C VAL A 71 -5.86 22.88 20.53
N VAL A 72 -6.05 22.16 19.42
CA VAL A 72 -5.17 21.04 19.01
C VAL A 72 -3.82 21.55 18.52
N ASP A 73 -3.72 22.81 18.08
CA ASP A 73 -2.44 23.42 17.66
C ASP A 73 -1.44 23.53 18.82
N ALA A 74 -1.93 23.55 20.06
CA ALA A 74 -1.12 23.59 21.27
C ALA A 74 -0.94 22.21 21.94
N ALA A 75 -1.40 21.13 21.30
CA ALA A 75 -1.20 19.76 21.77
C ALA A 75 -0.11 19.07 20.96
N GLU A 76 0.67 18.21 21.60
CA GLU A 76 1.82 17.54 20.99
C GLU A 76 1.48 16.07 20.68
N PRO A 77 1.21 15.72 19.41
CA PRO A 77 1.01 14.33 19.04
C PRO A 77 2.33 13.54 19.14
N PRO A 78 2.27 12.21 19.34
CA PRO A 78 3.46 11.39 19.38
C PRO A 78 4.19 11.42 18.04
N LYS A 79 5.51 11.22 18.06
CA LYS A 79 6.30 11.08 16.84
C LYS A 79 5.98 9.74 16.16
N ALA A 80 5.77 9.77 14.85
CA ALA A 80 5.63 8.54 14.08
C ALA A 80 6.99 7.86 13.97
N THR A 81 7.14 6.67 14.54
CA THR A 81 8.27 5.80 14.19
C THR A 81 8.06 5.29 12.76
N LYS A 82 9.07 5.47 11.90
CA LYS A 82 9.07 4.82 10.59
C LYS A 82 9.26 3.32 10.85
N LYS A 83 8.28 2.50 10.44
CA LYS A 83 8.50 1.05 10.41
C LYS A 83 9.44 0.75 9.26
N GLU A 84 10.50 0.01 9.55
CA GLU A 84 11.35 -0.55 8.51
C GLU A 84 10.52 -1.43 7.59
N ILE A 85 10.63 -1.17 6.30
CA ILE A 85 10.03 -1.99 5.27
C ILE A 85 11.03 -3.11 5.01
N ASN A 86 10.62 -4.33 5.33
CA ASN A 86 11.44 -5.52 5.12
C ASN A 86 10.85 -6.31 3.94
N PRO A 87 11.25 -6.02 2.68
CA PRO A 87 10.81 -6.76 1.50
C PRO A 87 11.29 -8.22 1.54
N LEU A 88 10.87 -9.01 0.56
CA LEU A 88 11.49 -10.31 0.29
C LEU A 88 12.78 -10.10 -0.51
N ASP A 89 13.82 -10.87 -0.20
CA ASP A 89 15.02 -10.96 -1.04
C ASP A 89 14.81 -11.89 -2.25
N GLU A 90 15.81 -11.99 -3.13
CA GLU A 90 15.74 -12.81 -4.35
C GLU A 90 15.51 -14.30 -4.04
N GLU A 91 16.14 -14.83 -2.99
CA GLU A 91 16.02 -16.23 -2.58
C GLU A 91 14.62 -16.54 -2.05
N GLN A 92 14.10 -15.65 -1.20
CA GLN A 92 12.76 -15.74 -0.66
C GLN A 92 11.69 -15.62 -1.75
N VAL A 93 11.91 -14.77 -2.76
CA VAL A 93 11.03 -14.70 -3.92
C VAL A 93 11.06 -16.01 -4.70
N ARG A 94 12.24 -16.61 -4.92
CA ARG A 94 12.33 -17.91 -5.60
C ARG A 94 11.54 -18.99 -4.87
N ARG A 95 11.72 -19.11 -3.55
CA ARG A 95 10.95 -20.04 -2.71
C ARG A 95 9.45 -19.79 -2.75
N LEU A 96 9.04 -18.52 -2.78
CA LEU A 96 7.63 -18.17 -2.94
C LEU A 96 7.08 -18.61 -4.31
N MET A 97 7.83 -18.40 -5.39
CA MET A 97 7.43 -18.79 -6.74
C MET A 97 7.41 -20.32 -6.92
N GLU A 98 8.27 -21.04 -6.19
CA GLU A 98 8.26 -22.51 -6.17
C GLU A 98 7.03 -23.05 -5.45
N ALA A 99 6.74 -22.54 -4.24
CA ALA A 99 5.58 -22.96 -3.45
C ALA A 99 4.23 -22.63 -4.13
N VAL A 100 4.20 -21.64 -5.01
CA VAL A 100 2.97 -21.26 -5.72
C VAL A 100 2.76 -22.00 -7.04
N ARG A 101 3.75 -22.76 -7.51
CA ARG A 101 3.68 -23.47 -8.80
C ARG A 101 2.53 -24.48 -8.79
N GLY A 102 1.70 -24.46 -9.83
CA GLY A 102 0.51 -25.31 -9.96
C GLY A 102 -0.66 -24.88 -9.07
N ASN A 103 -0.51 -23.82 -8.26
CA ASN A 103 -1.60 -23.27 -7.50
C ASN A 103 -2.58 -22.52 -8.42
N ARG A 104 -3.88 -22.61 -8.15
CA ARG A 104 -4.92 -21.85 -8.86
C ARG A 104 -4.62 -20.34 -8.92
N LEU A 105 -3.94 -19.79 -7.92
CA LEU A 105 -3.59 -18.37 -7.82
C LEU A 105 -2.14 -18.07 -8.22
N GLU A 106 -1.42 -18.98 -8.88
CA GLU A 106 -0.04 -18.77 -9.36
C GLU A 106 0.12 -17.45 -10.10
N ALA A 107 -0.71 -17.20 -11.12
CA ALA A 107 -0.68 -15.97 -11.89
C ALA A 107 -0.86 -14.70 -11.03
N LEU A 108 -1.65 -14.75 -9.96
CA LEU A 108 -1.84 -13.62 -9.05
C LEU A 108 -0.55 -13.23 -8.35
N TYR A 109 0.18 -14.22 -7.82
CA TYR A 109 1.42 -13.98 -7.08
C TYR A 109 2.58 -13.63 -8.00
N VAL A 110 2.68 -14.26 -9.17
CA VAL A 110 3.64 -13.90 -10.21
C VAL A 110 3.44 -12.44 -10.63
N LEU A 111 2.19 -12.03 -10.91
CA LEU A 111 1.88 -10.64 -11.23
C LEU A 111 2.21 -9.70 -10.07
N ALA A 112 1.87 -10.05 -8.82
CA ALA A 112 2.13 -9.21 -7.66
C ALA A 112 3.61 -8.87 -7.50
N VAL A 113 4.49 -9.86 -7.68
CA VAL A 113 5.95 -9.67 -7.59
C VAL A 113 6.53 -8.94 -8.80
N ASN A 114 6.05 -9.23 -10.01
CA ASN A 114 6.59 -8.64 -11.24
C ASN A 114 6.13 -7.19 -11.48
N THR A 115 4.92 -6.84 -11.03
CA THR A 115 4.28 -5.55 -11.37
C THR A 115 4.14 -4.60 -10.18
N GLY A 116 4.26 -5.13 -8.94
CA GLY A 116 4.06 -4.36 -7.71
C GLY A 116 2.66 -3.73 -7.59
N MET A 117 1.67 -4.27 -8.32
CA MET A 117 0.29 -3.80 -8.25
C MET A 117 -0.28 -3.93 -6.83
N ARG A 118 -1.17 -3.00 -6.46
CA ARG A 118 -1.84 -3.08 -5.15
C ARG A 118 -2.79 -4.28 -5.14
N GLN A 119 -2.99 -4.89 -3.98
CA GLN A 119 -3.90 -6.03 -3.83
C GLN A 119 -5.28 -5.80 -4.47
N GLY A 120 -5.90 -4.64 -4.21
CA GLY A 120 -7.19 -4.31 -4.82
C GLY A 120 -7.14 -4.09 -6.33
N GLU A 121 -6.00 -3.66 -6.89
CA GLU A 121 -5.80 -3.52 -8.34
C GLU A 121 -5.70 -4.90 -9.00
N LEU A 122 -4.95 -5.84 -8.40
CA LEU A 122 -4.85 -7.22 -8.88
C LEU A 122 -6.23 -7.88 -8.88
N LEU A 123 -6.92 -7.83 -7.73
CA LEU A 123 -8.26 -8.43 -7.58
C LEU A 123 -9.33 -7.76 -8.44
N GLY A 124 -9.09 -6.52 -8.88
CA GLY A 124 -9.96 -5.79 -9.80
C GLY A 124 -9.66 -6.02 -11.28
N LEU A 125 -8.65 -6.82 -11.62
CA LEU A 125 -8.26 -7.04 -13.01
C LEU A 125 -9.33 -7.87 -13.74
N GLN A 126 -9.73 -7.42 -14.93
CA GLN A 126 -10.61 -8.16 -15.83
C GLN A 126 -9.86 -8.53 -17.11
N TRP A 127 -10.30 -9.58 -17.79
CA TRP A 127 -9.64 -10.04 -19.02
C TRP A 127 -9.61 -8.97 -20.11
N LYS A 128 -10.62 -8.08 -20.17
CA LYS A 128 -10.65 -6.96 -21.13
C LYS A 128 -9.53 -5.92 -20.93
N ASP A 129 -8.88 -5.91 -19.77
CA ASP A 129 -7.74 -5.02 -19.52
C ASP A 129 -6.39 -5.69 -19.78
N VAL A 130 -6.39 -6.97 -20.17
CA VAL A 130 -5.18 -7.76 -20.40
C VAL A 130 -5.11 -8.10 -21.88
N ASP A 131 -4.06 -7.59 -22.53
CA ASP A 131 -3.71 -7.94 -23.89
C ASP A 131 -2.55 -8.94 -23.84
N LEU A 132 -2.89 -10.21 -24.07
CA LEU A 132 -1.94 -11.33 -24.03
C LEU A 132 -1.03 -11.39 -25.26
N ASP A 133 -1.38 -10.68 -26.33
CA ASP A 133 -0.61 -10.66 -27.57
C ASP A 133 0.47 -9.57 -27.50
N SER A 134 0.08 -8.36 -27.09
CA SER A 134 1.04 -7.25 -26.89
C SER A 134 1.79 -7.31 -25.56
N GLY A 135 1.43 -8.25 -24.69
CA GLY A 135 2.01 -8.43 -23.36
C GLY A 135 1.80 -7.22 -22.46
N THR A 136 0.60 -6.63 -22.49
CA THR A 136 0.27 -5.45 -21.69
C THR A 136 -0.95 -5.68 -20.81
N LEU A 137 -0.98 -5.02 -19.67
CA LEU A 137 -2.18 -4.89 -18.86
C LEU A 137 -2.47 -3.44 -18.51
N ARG A 138 -3.73 -3.10 -18.31
CA ARG A 138 -4.18 -1.77 -17.90
C ARG A 138 -4.81 -1.79 -16.52
N VAL A 139 -4.31 -0.92 -15.63
CA VAL A 139 -4.86 -0.81 -14.27
C VAL A 139 -6.04 0.17 -14.26
N ASN A 140 -7.25 -0.35 -14.50
CA ASN A 140 -8.44 0.48 -14.67
C ASN A 140 -9.39 0.52 -13.47
N ARG A 141 -9.22 -0.37 -12.49
CA ARG A 141 -10.08 -0.43 -11.30
C ARG A 141 -9.36 -1.02 -10.11
N THR A 142 -9.96 -0.80 -8.94
CA THR A 142 -9.53 -1.37 -7.67
C THR A 142 -10.73 -1.85 -6.88
N ILE A 143 -10.59 -2.99 -6.23
CA ILE A 143 -11.60 -3.54 -5.32
C ILE A 143 -11.16 -3.31 -3.88
N PHE A 144 -12.04 -2.69 -3.09
CA PHE A 144 -11.83 -2.53 -1.66
C PHE A 144 -13.12 -2.72 -0.89
N GLY A 145 -13.14 -3.69 0.03
CA GLY A 145 -14.33 -4.00 0.83
C GLY A 145 -15.54 -4.42 0.01
N GLY A 146 -15.32 -5.11 -1.13
CA GLY A 146 -16.36 -5.55 -2.06
C GLY A 146 -16.83 -4.47 -3.04
N VAL A 147 -16.38 -3.23 -2.88
CA VAL A 147 -16.75 -2.13 -3.79
C VAL A 147 -15.70 -2.02 -4.90
N VAL A 148 -16.17 -2.11 -6.14
CA VAL A 148 -15.38 -1.81 -7.34
C VAL A 148 -15.37 -0.30 -7.52
N SER A 149 -14.19 0.29 -7.66
CA SER A 149 -14.03 1.72 -7.90
C SER A 149 -12.93 1.98 -8.91
N PRO A 150 -13.00 3.08 -9.69
CA PRO A 150 -11.85 3.52 -10.46
C PRO A 150 -10.69 3.88 -9.51
N PRO A 151 -9.43 3.79 -9.97
CA PRO A 151 -8.29 4.19 -9.16
C PRO A 151 -8.43 5.64 -8.68
N LYS A 152 -8.02 5.90 -7.45
CA LYS A 152 -8.25 7.19 -6.76
C LYS A 152 -7.66 8.43 -7.46
N THR A 153 -6.75 8.24 -8.43
CA THR A 153 -6.08 9.33 -9.15
C THR A 153 -5.86 8.97 -10.62
N ALA A 154 -5.80 9.96 -11.52
CA ALA A 154 -5.50 9.75 -12.94
C ALA A 154 -4.18 8.99 -13.15
N LYS A 155 -3.12 9.33 -12.40
CA LYS A 155 -1.81 8.65 -12.43
C LYS A 155 -1.86 7.17 -12.01
N SER A 156 -2.93 6.73 -11.32
CA SER A 156 -3.08 5.32 -10.97
C SER A 156 -3.62 4.47 -12.13
N ARG A 157 -4.22 5.10 -13.16
CA ARG A 157 -4.52 4.46 -14.44
C ARG A 157 -3.24 4.41 -15.25
N ARG A 158 -2.69 3.22 -15.44
CA ARG A 158 -1.42 3.01 -16.13
C ARG A 158 -1.45 1.72 -16.92
N SER A 159 -0.66 1.67 -17.98
CA SER A 159 -0.34 0.44 -18.68
C SER A 159 0.96 -0.14 -18.12
N ILE A 160 0.99 -1.45 -17.90
CA ILE A 160 2.16 -2.18 -17.44
C ILE A 160 2.51 -3.21 -18.51
N LYS A 161 3.77 -3.18 -18.96
CA LYS A 161 4.34 -4.24 -19.81
C LYS A 161 4.66 -5.45 -18.94
N LEU A 162 4.26 -6.62 -19.39
CA LEU A 162 4.41 -7.88 -18.67
C LEU A 162 5.76 -8.52 -18.98
N SER A 163 6.40 -9.07 -17.96
CA SER A 163 7.54 -9.97 -18.15
C SER A 163 7.07 -11.27 -18.81
N ARG A 164 8.01 -12.00 -19.42
CA ARG A 164 7.72 -13.33 -20.02
C ARG A 164 7.06 -14.27 -19.00
N ALA A 165 7.55 -14.28 -17.77
CA ALA A 165 7.01 -15.10 -16.69
C ALA A 165 5.56 -14.72 -16.34
N ALA A 166 5.26 -13.42 -16.19
CA ALA A 166 3.90 -12.96 -15.90
C ALA A 166 2.93 -13.24 -17.05
N LEU A 167 3.39 -13.11 -18.30
CA LEU A 167 2.59 -13.45 -19.47
C LEU A 167 2.31 -14.95 -19.56
N ALA A 168 3.32 -15.79 -19.34
CA ALA A 168 3.17 -17.25 -19.32
C ALA A 168 2.18 -17.68 -18.24
N ALA A 169 2.31 -17.13 -17.02
CA ALA A 169 1.40 -17.42 -15.92
C ALA A 169 -0.06 -17.02 -16.24
N LEU A 170 -0.28 -15.88 -16.91
CA LEU A 170 -1.62 -15.48 -17.35
C LEU A 170 -2.19 -16.35 -18.48
N LYS A 171 -1.34 -16.85 -19.39
CA LYS A 171 -1.78 -17.70 -20.51
C LYS A 171 -2.29 -19.06 -20.03
N ILE A 172 -1.67 -19.62 -19.00
CA ILE A 172 -2.12 -20.89 -18.39
C ILE A 172 -3.24 -20.70 -17.36
N HIS A 173 -3.56 -19.45 -17.00
CA HIS A 173 -4.60 -19.17 -16.01
C HIS A 173 -5.99 -19.34 -16.63
N GLU A 174 -6.84 -20.11 -15.97
CA GLU A 174 -8.16 -20.48 -16.49
C GLU A 174 -9.11 -19.27 -16.54
N LYS A 175 -9.75 -19.08 -17.70
CA LYS A 175 -10.71 -18.00 -17.94
C LYS A 175 -12.12 -18.40 -17.50
N THR A 176 -12.35 -18.46 -16.20
CA THR A 176 -13.64 -18.89 -15.63
C THR A 176 -14.70 -17.78 -15.48
N SER A 177 -14.32 -16.51 -15.65
CA SER A 177 -15.22 -15.36 -15.47
C SER A 177 -14.70 -14.11 -16.18
N GLU A 178 -15.42 -12.98 -16.10
CA GLU A 178 -14.91 -11.68 -16.56
C GLU A 178 -13.66 -11.21 -15.79
N TRP A 179 -13.54 -11.61 -14.51
CA TRP A 179 -12.44 -11.28 -13.64
C TRP A 179 -11.29 -12.25 -13.89
N VAL A 180 -10.06 -11.73 -13.94
CA VAL A 180 -8.88 -12.59 -14.04
C VAL A 180 -8.79 -13.46 -12.79
N PHE A 181 -8.95 -12.87 -11.60
CA PHE A 181 -8.92 -13.61 -10.33
C PHE A 181 -10.28 -13.66 -9.66
N SER A 182 -10.96 -14.80 -9.79
CA SER A 182 -12.32 -15.02 -9.31
C SER A 182 -12.43 -16.13 -8.27
N THR A 183 -13.57 -16.19 -7.59
CA THR A 183 -14.06 -17.37 -6.86
C THR A 183 -14.66 -18.37 -7.85
N GLY A 184 -14.92 -19.62 -7.43
CA GLY A 184 -15.60 -20.60 -8.30
C GLY A 184 -16.98 -20.17 -8.79
N SER A 185 -17.60 -19.19 -8.11
CA SER A 185 -18.86 -18.54 -8.53
C SER A 185 -18.68 -17.35 -9.48
N GLY A 186 -17.47 -17.11 -9.99
CA GLY A 186 -17.17 -16.03 -10.94
C GLY A 186 -17.13 -14.61 -10.34
N LYS A 187 -17.20 -14.46 -9.02
CA LYS A 187 -17.10 -13.17 -8.32
C LYS A 187 -15.65 -12.83 -8.00
N PRO A 188 -15.27 -11.54 -7.88
CA PRO A 188 -13.91 -11.18 -7.49
C PRO A 188 -13.58 -11.69 -6.09
N ILE A 189 -12.34 -12.15 -5.91
CA ILE A 189 -11.89 -12.68 -4.61
C ILE A 189 -11.90 -11.55 -3.57
N ASN A 190 -12.44 -11.83 -2.38
CA ASN A 190 -12.40 -10.90 -1.27
C ASN A 190 -10.96 -10.72 -0.75
N CYS A 191 -10.52 -9.47 -0.56
CA CYS A 191 -9.15 -9.16 -0.11
C CYS A 191 -8.79 -9.86 1.21
N THR A 192 -9.71 -9.90 2.18
CA THR A 192 -9.47 -10.54 3.47
C THR A 192 -9.35 -12.06 3.34
N ASN A 193 -10.18 -12.67 2.49
CA ASN A 193 -10.15 -14.10 2.26
C ASN A 193 -8.85 -14.52 1.54
N LEU A 194 -8.39 -13.74 0.56
CA LEU A 194 -7.08 -13.97 -0.06
C LEU A 194 -5.97 -14.04 1.00
N ILE A 195 -5.96 -13.10 1.94
CA ILE A 195 -4.92 -13.08 2.99
C ILE A 195 -5.03 -14.30 3.91
N LYS A 196 -6.23 -14.59 4.41
CA LYS A 196 -6.44 -15.63 5.41
C LYS A 196 -6.29 -17.04 4.85
N GLN A 197 -6.85 -17.28 3.66
CA GLN A 197 -7.02 -18.62 3.09
C GLN A 197 -5.93 -19.00 2.08
N SER A 198 -5.21 -18.03 1.51
CA SER A 198 -4.16 -18.32 0.51
C SER A 198 -2.80 -17.78 0.92
N TRP A 199 -2.68 -16.48 1.21
CA TRP A 199 -1.37 -15.86 1.45
C TRP A 199 -0.65 -16.39 2.70
N ARG A 200 -1.35 -16.46 3.85
CA ARG A 200 -0.75 -16.95 5.09
C ARG A 200 -0.34 -18.43 5.01
N PRO A 201 -1.19 -19.35 4.50
CA PRO A 201 -0.76 -20.72 4.24
C PRO A 201 0.43 -20.82 3.30
N LEU A 202 0.43 -20.07 2.19
CA LEU A 202 1.52 -20.07 1.21
C LEU A 202 2.86 -19.63 1.81
N LEU A 203 2.86 -18.60 2.67
CA LEU A 203 4.10 -18.20 3.37
C LEU A 203 4.62 -19.32 4.27
N LYS A 204 3.73 -20.05 4.96
CA LYS A 204 4.11 -21.17 5.82
C LYS A 204 4.69 -22.32 5.00
N GLU A 205 4.06 -22.66 3.88
CA GLU A 205 4.51 -23.68 2.94
C GLU A 205 5.88 -23.35 2.35
N ALA A 206 6.11 -22.09 1.96
CA ALA A 206 7.39 -21.61 1.44
C ALA A 206 8.50 -21.45 2.51
N GLY A 207 8.20 -21.71 3.79
CA GLY A 207 9.14 -21.49 4.90
C GLY A 207 9.58 -20.03 5.03
N LEU A 208 8.66 -19.10 4.77
CA LEU A 208 8.91 -17.65 4.78
C LEU A 208 8.38 -17.01 6.07
N PRO A 209 9.05 -15.96 6.57
CA PRO A 209 8.56 -15.21 7.72
C PRO A 209 7.23 -14.54 7.43
N HIS A 210 6.53 -14.10 8.48
CA HIS A 210 5.29 -13.36 8.31
C HIS A 210 5.55 -12.06 7.52
N LYS A 211 4.95 -11.97 6.33
CA LYS A 211 4.94 -10.77 5.49
C LYS A 211 3.51 -10.41 5.15
N ARG A 212 3.22 -9.12 4.96
CA ARG A 212 1.93 -8.67 4.44
C ARG A 212 1.95 -8.86 2.93
N PHE A 213 0.80 -9.11 2.32
CA PHE A 213 0.70 -9.16 0.86
C PHE A 213 1.17 -7.85 0.20
N HIS A 214 0.93 -6.72 0.85
CA HIS A 214 1.41 -5.43 0.37
C HIS A 214 2.94 -5.32 0.31
N ASP A 215 3.66 -6.16 1.07
CA ASP A 215 5.12 -6.15 1.05
C ASP A 215 5.67 -6.69 -0.28
N LEU A 216 4.88 -7.44 -1.07
CA LEU A 216 5.27 -7.83 -2.44
C LEU A 216 5.49 -6.64 -3.38
N ARG A 217 4.77 -5.54 -3.14
CA ARG A 217 5.02 -4.27 -3.85
C ARG A 217 6.37 -3.68 -3.47
N HIS A 218 6.72 -3.75 -2.18
CA HIS A 218 8.02 -3.31 -1.70
C HIS A 218 9.14 -4.22 -2.22
N THR A 219 8.90 -5.53 -2.30
CA THR A 219 9.78 -6.50 -2.97
C THR A 219 10.02 -6.12 -4.42
N CYS A 220 8.96 -5.92 -5.21
CA CYS A 220 9.08 -5.52 -6.62
C CYS A 220 9.96 -4.27 -6.79
N ALA A 221 9.68 -3.23 -6.00
CA ALA A 221 10.43 -1.99 -6.03
C ALA A 221 11.90 -2.19 -5.69
N THR A 222 12.17 -2.91 -4.59
CA THR A 222 13.52 -3.16 -4.08
C THR A 222 14.34 -3.93 -5.09
N LEU A 223 13.82 -5.04 -5.62
CA LEU A 223 14.50 -5.85 -6.61
C LEU A 223 14.84 -5.05 -7.87
N LEU A 224 13.90 -4.27 -8.41
CA LEU A 224 14.16 -3.46 -9.60
C LEU A 224 15.25 -2.41 -9.35
N LEU A 225 15.22 -1.74 -8.21
CA LEU A 225 16.22 -0.73 -7.85
C LEU A 225 17.61 -1.35 -7.63
N THR A 226 17.68 -2.50 -6.97
CA THR A 226 18.94 -3.25 -6.77
C THR A 226 19.50 -3.75 -8.11
N LYS A 227 18.65 -4.10 -9.09
CA LYS A 227 19.07 -4.41 -10.46
C LYS A 227 19.38 -3.16 -11.31
N GLY A 228 19.41 -1.96 -10.70
CA GLY A 228 19.80 -0.71 -11.37
C GLY A 228 18.72 -0.07 -12.24
N VAL A 229 17.46 -0.50 -12.13
CA VAL A 229 16.36 0.14 -12.87
C VAL A 229 16.14 1.55 -12.32
N HIS A 230 16.08 2.53 -13.22
CA HIS A 230 15.98 3.93 -12.85
C HIS A 230 14.73 4.19 -11.96
N PRO A 231 14.84 4.95 -10.85
CA PRO A 231 13.75 5.16 -9.89
C PRO A 231 12.47 5.75 -10.51
N LYS A 232 12.61 6.53 -11.59
CA LYS A 232 11.47 7.07 -12.35
C LYS A 232 10.62 5.97 -12.98
N VAL A 233 11.25 4.96 -13.57
CA VAL A 233 10.57 3.81 -14.18
C VAL A 233 9.86 2.99 -13.11
N VAL A 234 10.52 2.76 -11.97
CA VAL A 234 9.92 2.08 -10.81
C VAL A 234 8.73 2.88 -10.26
N GLN A 235 8.84 4.22 -10.16
CA GLN A 235 7.74 5.08 -9.73
C GLN A 235 6.51 4.95 -10.64
N GLU A 236 6.71 4.93 -11.95
CA GLU A 236 5.65 4.79 -12.94
C GLU A 236 5.01 3.39 -12.90
N LEU A 237 5.82 2.34 -12.87
CA LEU A 237 5.36 0.95 -12.75
C LEU A 237 4.49 0.75 -11.49
N LEU A 238 4.89 1.35 -10.37
CA LEU A 238 4.17 1.25 -9.12
C LEU A 238 2.97 2.21 -9.08
N GLY A 239 2.94 3.27 -9.88
CA GLY A 239 1.91 4.30 -9.81
C GLY A 239 1.97 5.08 -8.49
N HIS A 240 3.18 5.48 -8.06
CA HIS A 240 3.34 6.47 -7.00
C HIS A 240 3.04 7.87 -7.53
N SER A 241 2.36 8.69 -6.73
CA SER A 241 1.99 10.07 -7.11
C SER A 241 3.19 11.00 -7.24
N SER A 242 4.25 10.72 -6.47
CA SER A 242 5.55 11.41 -6.46
C SER A 242 6.70 10.41 -6.45
N ILE A 243 7.82 10.78 -7.08
CA ILE A 243 9.10 10.06 -7.02
C ILE A 243 9.70 10.04 -5.62
N SER A 244 9.44 11.07 -4.80
CA SER A 244 9.90 11.12 -3.40
C SER A 244 9.41 9.91 -2.62
N ILE A 245 8.19 9.42 -2.87
CA ILE A 245 7.71 8.20 -2.21
C ILE A 245 8.63 7.01 -2.50
N THR A 246 9.11 6.87 -3.74
CA THR A 246 10.05 5.80 -4.12
C THR A 246 11.41 6.05 -3.48
N LEU A 247 11.98 7.25 -3.59
CA LEU A 247 13.31 7.56 -3.08
C LEU A 247 13.38 7.56 -1.54
N ASP A 248 12.40 8.14 -0.85
CA ASP A 248 12.31 8.15 0.62
C ASP A 248 12.15 6.74 1.19
N THR A 249 11.59 5.82 0.41
CA THR A 249 11.33 4.44 0.84
C THR A 249 12.49 3.51 0.52
N TYR A 250 13.17 3.69 -0.61
CA TYR A 250 14.14 2.72 -1.15
C TYR A 250 15.53 3.30 -1.45
N SER A 251 15.82 4.54 -1.06
CA SER A 251 17.14 5.15 -1.25
C SER A 251 18.29 4.28 -0.73
N HIS A 252 18.08 3.55 0.36
CA HIS A 252 19.06 2.67 0.99
C HIS A 252 19.45 1.43 0.15
N VAL A 253 18.69 1.07 -0.88
CA VAL A 253 18.97 -0.10 -1.75
C VAL A 253 19.47 0.29 -3.14
N LEU A 254 19.68 1.59 -3.38
CA LEU A 254 20.26 2.06 -4.64
C LEU A 254 21.75 1.66 -4.65
N PRO A 255 22.18 0.76 -5.55
CA PRO A 255 23.59 0.33 -5.61
C PRO A 255 24.46 1.51 -6.00
N ASN A 256 25.60 1.71 -5.31
CA ASN A 256 26.68 2.70 -5.54
C ASN A 256 26.49 3.63 -6.76
N MET A 257 25.44 4.46 -6.74
CA MET A 257 25.06 5.27 -7.90
C MET A 257 26.15 6.29 -8.21
N GLN A 258 26.93 6.66 -7.20
CA GLN A 258 28.11 7.50 -7.34
C GLN A 258 29.20 6.81 -8.16
N GLU A 259 29.56 5.55 -7.87
CA GLU A 259 30.58 4.81 -8.63
C GLU A 259 30.17 4.63 -10.10
N LYS A 260 28.90 4.31 -10.36
CA LYS A 260 28.38 4.24 -11.74
C LYS A 260 28.41 5.58 -12.46
N ALA A 261 28.12 6.68 -11.76
CA ALA A 261 28.16 8.01 -12.33
C ALA A 261 29.61 8.46 -12.63
N VAL A 262 30.55 8.11 -11.77
CA VAL A 262 31.99 8.35 -12.00
C VAL A 262 32.47 7.56 -13.21
N ALA A 263 32.22 6.24 -13.27
CA ALA A 263 32.59 5.42 -14.41
C ALA A 263 32.01 5.95 -15.74
N ALA A 264 30.75 6.39 -15.74
CA ALA A 264 30.13 6.98 -16.93
C ALA A 264 30.73 8.34 -17.34
N MET A 265 31.31 9.10 -16.40
CA MET A 265 32.05 10.32 -16.72
C MET A 265 33.45 9.99 -17.24
N ASP A 266 34.10 8.95 -16.69
CA ASP A 266 35.41 8.49 -17.15
C ASP A 266 35.36 8.01 -18.62
N GLU A 267 34.29 7.29 -19.01
CA GLU A 267 34.02 6.88 -20.41
C GLU A 267 33.92 8.05 -21.40
N ILE A 268 33.68 9.30 -20.94
CA ILE A 268 33.64 10.48 -21.82
C ILE A 268 35.05 10.98 -22.17
N PHE A 269 36.04 10.65 -21.34
CA PHE A 269 37.41 11.12 -21.46
C PHE A 269 38.39 10.03 -21.94
N GLU A 270 37.91 8.81 -22.18
CA GLU A 270 38.60 7.73 -22.92
C GLU A 270 38.29 7.77 -24.43
#